data_AF-S4R579-F1
#
_entry.id   AF-S4R579-F1
#
_cell.length_a   1.000
_cell.length_b   1.000
_cell.length_c   1.000
_cell.angle_alpha   90.00
_cell.angle_beta   90.00
_cell.angle_gamma   90.00
#
_symmetry.space_group_name_H-M   'P 1'
#
loop_
_entity.id
_entity.type
_entity.pdbx_description
1 polymer ?
#
loop_
_entity_poly.entity_id
_entity_poly.type
_entity_poly.pdbx_seq_one_letter_code
_entity_poly.pdbx_strand_id
1 'polypeptide(L)'
;FGCGENLYIGNAPFTWKYVIGEWYNEVTAPGFVYDKAGQGAGVEHYTQQLVWYSSFQIGCSVNFCATAKKYFYVCHYCPAGNLNTRVFRPYDKGSACTSCPKSCVNKLCGEF
;
A
#
# COMPACT_ATOMS: atom_id res chain seq x y z
N PHE A 1 -0.56 -6.23 -18.07
CA PHE A 1 -0.06 -5.22 -17.13
C PHE A 1 -1.27 -4.74 -16.32
N GLY A 2 -1.27 -4.95 -15.01
CA GLY A 2 -2.38 -4.59 -14.13
C GLY A 2 -1.90 -3.68 -13.01
N CYS A 3 -2.82 -2.94 -12.40
CA CYS A 3 -2.56 -2.12 -11.22
C CYS A 3 -3.39 -2.64 -10.05
N GLY A 4 -2.85 -2.50 -8.84
CA GLY A 4 -3.56 -2.78 -7.60
C GLY A 4 -4.38 -1.58 -7.15
N GLU A 5 -5.22 -1.76 -6.13
CA GLU A 5 -6.12 -0.73 -5.62
C GLU A 5 -6.16 -0.75 -4.09
N ASN A 6 -6.12 0.44 -3.48
CA ASN A 6 -6.59 0.65 -2.11
C ASN A 6 -7.82 1.56 -2.12
N LEU A 7 -8.80 1.23 -1.28
CA LEU A 7 -10.05 1.97 -1.14
C LEU A 7 -10.25 2.42 0.31
N TYR A 8 -10.75 3.64 0.50
CA TYR A 8 -11.23 4.13 1.79
C TYR A 8 -12.56 4.86 1.60
N ILE A 9 -13.53 4.59 2.48
CA ILE A 9 -14.86 5.20 2.44
C ILE A 9 -15.06 6.06 3.69
N GLY A 10 -15.09 7.37 3.49
CA GLY A 10 -15.30 8.36 4.53
C GLY A 10 -16.77 8.81 4.63
N ASN A 11 -17.22 9.14 5.84
CA ASN A 11 -18.49 9.84 6.08
C ASN A 11 -18.36 11.38 6.03
N ALA A 12 -17.13 11.88 5.96
CA ALA A 12 -16.76 13.28 5.89
C ALA A 12 -15.53 13.42 4.97
N PRO A 13 -15.20 14.63 4.51
CA PRO A 13 -13.96 14.84 3.79
C PRO A 13 -12.77 14.70 4.74
N PHE A 14 -11.90 13.74 4.46
CA PHE A 14 -10.60 13.52 5.09
C PHE A 14 -9.45 13.95 4.19
N THR A 15 -8.31 14.27 4.81
CA THR A 15 -7.06 14.55 4.08
C THR A 15 -6.43 13.24 3.59
N TRP A 16 -5.67 13.30 2.50
CA TRP A 16 -4.90 12.13 2.02
C TRP A 16 -3.93 11.59 3.07
N LYS A 17 -3.34 12.46 3.89
CA LYS A 17 -2.49 12.05 5.02
C LYS A 17 -3.24 11.16 6.00
N TYR A 18 -4.49 11.50 6.31
CA TYR A 18 -5.33 10.68 7.18
C TYR A 18 -5.64 9.34 6.51
N VAL A 19 -6.11 9.34 5.27
CA VAL A 19 -6.52 8.12 4.54
C VAL A 19 -5.34 7.15 4.37
N ILE A 20 -4.17 7.64 3.96
CA ILE A 20 -2.96 6.82 3.85
C ILE A 20 -2.52 6.31 5.22
N GLY A 21 -2.70 7.14 6.27
CA GLY A 21 -2.45 6.74 7.64
C GLY A 21 -3.31 5.55 8.07
N GLU A 22 -4.60 5.53 7.73
CA GLU A 22 -5.50 4.42 8.05
C GLU A 22 -5.06 3.11 7.38
N TRP A 23 -4.71 3.16 6.10
CA TRP A 23 -4.14 2.00 5.41
C TRP A 23 -2.81 1.56 6.02
N TYR A 24 -1.96 2.50 6.46
CA TYR A 24 -0.68 2.18 7.09
C TYR A 24 -0.85 1.54 8.48
N ASN A 25 -1.85 1.99 9.25
CA ASN A 25 -2.09 1.55 10.62
C ASN A 25 -2.40 0.05 10.74
N GLU A 26 -2.76 -0.60 9.64
CA GLU A 26 -2.93 -2.05 9.57
C GLU A 26 -1.69 -2.83 10.05
N VAL A 27 -0.50 -2.23 9.92
CA VAL A 27 0.74 -2.78 10.46
C VAL A 27 0.66 -3.04 11.97
N THR A 28 -0.12 -2.24 12.70
CA THR A 28 -0.32 -2.35 14.15
C THR A 28 -1.65 -3.00 14.53
N ALA A 29 -2.73 -2.72 13.79
CA ALA A 29 -4.06 -3.25 14.03
C ALA A 29 -4.75 -3.45 12.67
N PRO A 30 -4.92 -4.69 12.18
CA PRO A 30 -4.95 -5.95 12.94
C PRO A 30 -3.57 -6.58 13.22
N GLY A 31 -2.48 -5.96 12.76
CA GLY A 31 -1.12 -6.36 13.08
C GLY A 31 -0.46 -7.18 11.96
N PHE A 32 0.56 -6.61 11.32
CA PHE A 32 1.34 -7.29 10.30
C PHE A 32 2.56 -7.97 10.90
N VAL A 33 2.73 -9.26 10.61
CA VAL A 33 3.95 -10.01 10.92
C VAL A 33 4.53 -10.57 9.63
N TYR A 34 5.71 -10.09 9.27
CA TYR A 34 6.41 -10.55 8.07
C TYR A 34 6.67 -12.06 8.13
N ASP A 35 6.40 -12.76 7.03
CA ASP A 35 6.53 -14.21 6.86
C ASP A 35 5.61 -15.09 7.72
N LYS A 36 4.50 -14.53 8.22
CA LYS A 36 3.52 -15.29 8.99
C LYS A 36 2.14 -15.18 8.36
N ALA A 37 1.78 -16.19 7.57
CA ALA A 37 0.45 -16.29 6.98
C ALA A 37 -0.62 -16.51 8.07
N GLY A 38 -1.77 -15.84 7.91
CA GLY A 38 -2.95 -16.04 8.77
C GLY A 38 -3.00 -15.24 10.06
N GLN A 39 -2.02 -14.37 10.34
CA GLN A 39 -2.15 -13.31 11.35
C GLN A 39 -2.31 -11.96 10.63
N GLY A 40 -3.44 -11.28 10.86
CA GLY A 40 -3.73 -9.98 10.22
C GLY A 40 -4.66 -10.07 8.99
N ALA A 41 -5.81 -10.74 9.09
CA ALA A 41 -6.88 -10.51 8.11
C ALA A 41 -7.22 -9.01 8.11
N GLY A 42 -7.10 -8.33 6.96
CA GLY A 42 -7.21 -6.87 6.88
C GLY A 42 -5.89 -6.10 7.01
N VAL A 43 -4.75 -6.70 6.66
CA VAL A 43 -3.47 -5.98 6.41
C VAL A 43 -3.24 -5.67 4.94
N GLU A 44 -4.26 -5.87 4.11
CA GLU A 44 -4.12 -5.90 2.66
C GLU A 44 -3.78 -4.52 2.09
N HIS A 45 -4.32 -3.43 2.65
CA HIS A 45 -3.97 -2.10 2.17
C HIS A 45 -2.50 -1.75 2.48
N TYR A 46 -2.02 -2.16 3.65
CA TYR A 46 -0.61 -2.00 4.02
C TYR A 46 0.30 -2.88 3.16
N THR A 47 0.12 -4.20 3.21
CA THR A 47 1.07 -5.14 2.60
C THR A 47 0.97 -5.17 1.09
N GLN A 48 -0.22 -5.09 0.51
CA GLN A 48 -0.37 -5.39 -0.91
C GLN A 48 -0.03 -4.23 -1.82
N GLN A 49 -0.09 -2.98 -1.33
CA GLN A 49 0.19 -1.80 -2.14
C GLN A 49 1.16 -0.82 -1.49
N LEU A 50 0.95 -0.42 -0.22
CA LEU A 50 1.74 0.67 0.38
C LEU A 50 3.23 0.34 0.53
N VAL A 51 3.56 -0.90 0.90
CA VAL A 51 4.97 -1.33 1.09
C VAL A 51 5.43 -2.36 0.06
N TRP A 52 4.72 -2.47 -1.06
CA TRP A 52 5.04 -3.47 -2.08
C TRP A 52 6.22 -3.03 -2.94
N TYR A 53 7.30 -3.83 -2.96
CA TYR A 53 8.60 -3.42 -3.52
C TYR A 53 8.56 -3.04 -5.00
N SER A 54 7.66 -3.65 -5.78
CA SER A 54 7.58 -3.45 -7.23
C SER A 54 6.54 -2.40 -7.64
N SER A 55 5.77 -1.82 -6.71
CA SER A 55 4.71 -0.86 -7.02
C SER A 55 5.26 0.56 -6.92
N PHE A 56 5.86 1.04 -8.01
CA PHE A 56 6.58 2.32 -8.05
C PHE A 56 5.79 3.49 -8.66
N GLN A 57 4.64 3.23 -9.28
CA GLN A 57 3.73 4.26 -9.80
C GLN A 57 2.45 4.27 -8.97
N ILE A 58 1.94 5.46 -8.69
CA ILE A 58 0.70 5.66 -7.95
C ILE A 58 -0.15 6.77 -8.58
N GLY A 59 -1.47 6.55 -8.63
CA GLY A 59 -2.45 7.58 -8.98
C GLY A 59 -3.64 7.50 -8.04
N CYS A 60 -4.06 8.64 -7.48
CA CYS A 60 -5.13 8.69 -6.48
C CYS A 60 -6.23 9.67 -6.85
N SER A 61 -7.46 9.38 -6.44
CA SER A 61 -8.63 10.23 -6.65
C SER A 61 -9.60 10.13 -5.47
N VAL A 62 -10.35 11.21 -5.25
CA VAL A 62 -11.45 11.27 -4.29
C VAL A 62 -12.71 11.74 -4.98
N ASN A 63 -13.83 11.09 -4.68
CA ASN A 63 -15.14 11.49 -5.19
C ASN A 63 -16.21 11.44 -4.10
N PHE A 64 -17.11 12.43 -4.08
CA PHE A 64 -18.29 12.41 -3.23
C PHE A 64 -19.45 11.72 -3.97
N CYS A 65 -19.92 10.59 -3.46
CA CYS A 65 -21.07 9.89 -4.01
C CYS A 65 -22.34 10.36 -3.29
N ALA A 66 -23.11 11.23 -3.95
CA ALA A 66 -24.31 11.85 -3.40
C ALA A 66 -25.37 10.83 -2.96
N THR A 67 -25.56 9.76 -3.74
CA THR A 67 -26.52 8.68 -3.44
C THR A 67 -26.17 7.94 -2.15
N ALA A 68 -24.89 7.64 -1.95
CA ALA A 68 -24.40 6.98 -0.74
C ALA A 68 -24.19 7.96 0.43
N LYS A 69 -24.11 9.27 0.15
CA LYS A 69 -23.68 10.33 1.08
C LYS A 69 -22.31 10.00 1.71
N LYS A 70 -21.36 9.54 0.89
CA LYS A 70 -20.01 9.13 1.32
C LYS A 70 -18.93 9.67 0.37
N TYR A 71 -17.72 9.80 0.90
CA TYR A 71 -16.51 10.12 0.14
C TYR A 71 -15.73 8.85 -0.14
N PHE A 72 -15.45 8.58 -1.41
CA PHE A 72 -14.68 7.42 -1.87
C PHE A 72 -13.29 7.89 -2.25
N TYR A 73 -12.29 7.33 -1.59
CA TYR A 73 -10.86 7.59 -1.84
C TYR A 73 -10.26 6.34 -2.45
N VAL A 74 -9.68 6.48 -3.64
CA VAL A 74 -9.09 5.38 -4.40
C VAL A 74 -7.66 5.72 -4.72
N CYS A 75 -6.73 4.79 -4.52
CA CYS A 75 -5.38 4.86 -5.07
C CYS A 75 -5.10 3.59 -5.88
N HIS A 76 -4.61 3.77 -7.11
CA HIS A 76 -4.11 2.70 -7.96
C HIS A 76 -2.59 2.68 -7.94
N TYR A 77 -2.03 1.47 -7.86
CA TYR A 77 -0.59 1.23 -7.73
C TYR A 77 -0.12 0.31 -8.85
N CYS A 78 0.89 0.74 -9.62
CA CYS A 78 1.36 0.03 -10.79
C CYS A 78 2.88 -0.18 -10.74
N PRO A 79 3.39 -1.33 -11.21
CA PRO A 79 2.68 -2.60 -11.38
C PRO A 79 1.91 -3.04 -10.14
N ALA A 80 0.82 -3.79 -10.35
CA ALA A 80 0.05 -4.36 -9.26
C ALA A 80 0.95 -5.17 -8.33
N GLY A 81 0.80 -4.91 -7.03
CA GLY A 81 1.30 -5.84 -6.02
C GLY A 81 0.43 -7.09 -5.92
N ASN A 82 0.28 -7.59 -4.71
CA ASN A 82 -0.62 -8.70 -4.39
C ASN A 82 -0.44 -9.96 -5.26
N LEU A 83 0.80 -10.39 -5.47
CA LEU A 83 1.02 -11.75 -5.93
C LEU A 83 0.60 -12.66 -4.75
N ASN A 84 -0.44 -13.49 -4.94
CA ASN A 84 -0.99 -14.40 -3.91
C ASN A 84 0.09 -15.22 -3.18
N THR A 85 1.26 -15.40 -3.78
CA THR A 85 2.42 -16.11 -3.24
C THR A 85 3.30 -15.30 -2.28
N ARG A 86 3.10 -13.98 -2.16
CA ARG A 86 3.99 -13.06 -1.41
C ARG A 86 3.27 -12.00 -0.56
N VAL A 87 1.99 -12.16 -0.25
CA VAL A 87 1.23 -11.20 0.59
C VAL A 87 1.94 -10.88 1.92
N PHE A 88 2.58 -11.86 2.55
CA PHE A 88 3.31 -11.69 3.81
C PHE A 88 4.82 -11.41 3.64
N ARG A 89 5.27 -11.22 2.39
CA ARG A 89 6.64 -10.87 1.99
C ARG A 89 6.59 -9.77 0.91
N PRO A 90 6.06 -8.58 1.24
CA PRO A 90 5.84 -7.52 0.26
C PRO A 90 7.13 -6.86 -0.26
N TYR A 91 8.24 -7.08 0.44
CA TYR A 91 9.60 -6.68 0.08
C TYR A 91 10.59 -7.72 0.61
N ASP A 92 11.82 -7.72 0.11
CA ASP A 92 12.86 -8.61 0.65
C ASP A 92 13.44 -8.05 1.95
N LYS A 93 13.45 -8.87 3.01
CA LYS A 93 14.10 -8.52 4.28
C LYS A 93 15.61 -8.39 4.11
N GLY A 94 16.18 -7.29 4.57
CA GLY A 94 17.62 -7.06 4.58
C GLY A 94 17.97 -5.60 4.84
N SER A 95 19.24 -5.27 4.63
CA SER A 95 19.68 -3.86 4.65
C SER A 95 19.08 -3.11 3.47
N ALA A 96 18.70 -1.85 3.70
CA ALA A 96 18.14 -1.01 2.65
C ALA A 96 19.06 -0.96 1.42
N CYS A 97 18.47 -1.01 0.23
CA CYS A 97 19.17 -0.93 -1.06
C CYS A 97 20.20 -2.03 -1.34
N THR A 98 20.20 -3.16 -0.61
CA THR A 98 21.09 -4.30 -0.92
C THR A 98 20.95 -4.75 -2.37
N SER A 99 19.73 -4.72 -2.92
CA SER A 99 19.44 -5.10 -4.30
C SER A 99 19.72 -3.99 -5.33
N CYS A 100 20.05 -2.77 -4.91
CA CYS A 100 20.22 -1.60 -5.78
C CYS A 100 21.32 -0.63 -5.27
N PRO A 101 22.55 -1.10 -5.02
CA PRO A 101 23.58 -0.31 -4.32
C PRO A 101 24.01 0.97 -5.08
N LYS A 102 23.84 0.99 -6.40
CA LYS A 102 24.19 2.14 -7.26
C LYS A 102 23.03 3.11 -7.50
N SER A 103 21.83 2.77 -7.03
CA SER A 103 20.56 3.41 -7.38
C SER A 103 19.70 3.55 -6.12
N CYS A 104 20.30 4.09 -5.07
CA CYS A 104 19.70 4.20 -3.74
C CYS A 104 19.60 5.66 -3.31
N VAL A 105 18.39 6.14 -3.07
CA VAL A 105 18.14 7.47 -2.50
C VAL A 105 17.20 7.33 -1.32
N ASN A 106 17.62 7.85 -0.17
CA ASN A 106 16.83 7.82 1.06
C ASN A 106 16.30 6.41 1.41
N LYS A 107 17.12 5.38 1.22
CA LYS A 107 16.80 3.96 1.47
C LYS A 107 15.78 3.33 0.50
N LEU A 108 15.45 4.01 -0.61
CA LEU A 108 14.58 3.49 -1.67
C LEU A 108 15.40 3.25 -2.94
N CYS A 109 15.07 2.17 -3.65
CA CYS A 109 15.59 1.93 -4.99
C CYS A 109 14.87 2.85 -5.98
N GLY A 110 15.63 3.54 -6.83
CA GLY A 110 15.06 4.41 -7.87
C GLY A 110 16.04 4.57 -9.03
N GLU A 111 15.52 4.63 -10.25
CA GLU A 111 16.34 4.91 -11.43
C GLU A 111 16.67 6.41 -11.49
N PHE A 112 17.96 6.72 -11.66
CA PHE A 112 18.45 7.95 -12.28
C PHE A 112 19.15 7.55 -13.58
#